data_AF-A0A1U9Y6A8-F1
#
_entry.id   AF-A0A1U9Y6A8-F1
#
_cell.length_a   1.000
_cell.length_b   1.000
_cell.length_c   1.000
_cell.angle_alpha   90.00
_cell.angle_beta   90.00
_cell.angle_gamma   90.00
#
_symmetry.space_group_name_H-M   'P 1'
#
loop_
_entity.id
_entity.type
_entity.pdbx_description
1 polymer ?
#
loop_
_entity_poly.entity_id
_entity_poly.type
_entity_poly.pdbx_seq_one_letter_code
_entity_poly.pdbx_strand_id
1 'polypeptide(L)'
;MPHSTEHQLAHTKMVKQALKAVARQNNFSYPSVFADFVAGNNPSCTQCFWENFYRLFPETPWHYVSFCHSCRHFDLYATEADMLADDPHRY
;
A
#
# COMPACT_ATOMS: atom_id res chain seq x y z
N MET A 1 4.35 4.81 18.78
CA MET A 1 3.16 5.68 18.94
C MET A 1 1.92 4.81 18.70
N PRO A 2 0.77 5.01 19.36
CA PRO A 2 -0.36 4.11 19.16
C PRO A 2 -0.89 4.31 17.74
N HIS A 3 -0.87 3.23 16.96
CA HIS A 3 -1.48 3.12 15.65
C HIS A 3 -2.94 3.61 15.71
N SER A 4 -3.19 4.85 15.27
CA SER A 4 -4.53 5.44 15.29
C SER A 4 -5.38 4.71 14.25
N THR A 5 -6.22 3.79 14.72
CA THR A 5 -6.97 2.81 13.92
C THR A 5 -7.80 3.44 12.81
N GLU A 6 -8.28 4.67 12.98
CA GLU A 6 -9.12 5.35 12.01
C GLU A 6 -8.36 5.74 10.73
N HIS A 7 -7.13 6.25 10.87
CA HIS A 7 -6.27 6.61 9.73
C HIS A 7 -5.80 5.35 8.98
N GLN A 8 -5.49 4.28 9.72
CA GLN A 8 -5.07 3.00 9.13
C GLN A 8 -6.18 2.33 8.32
N LEU A 9 -7.44 2.45 8.77
CA LEU A 9 -8.59 1.94 8.02
C LEU A 9 -8.79 2.69 6.70
N ALA A 10 -8.61 4.01 6.71
CA ALA A 10 -8.67 4.84 5.51
C ALA A 10 -7.55 4.46 4.52
N HIS A 11 -6.30 4.41 4.98
CA HIS A 11 -5.14 4.01 4.17
C HIS A 11 -5.32 2.60 3.59
N THR A 12 -5.72 1.64 4.43
CA THR A 12 -6.00 0.26 4.01
C THR A 12 -7.09 0.19 2.95
N LYS A 13 -8.15 1.00 3.08
CA LYS A 13 -9.22 1.04 2.07
C LYS A 13 -8.70 1.57 0.73
N MET A 14 -7.93 2.64 0.74
CA MET A 14 -7.35 3.25 -0.47
C MET A 14 -6.42 2.26 -1.19
N VAL A 15 -5.50 1.63 -0.45
CA VAL A 15 -4.56 0.63 -1.00
C VAL A 15 -5.32 -0.56 -1.59
N LYS A 16 -6.31 -1.10 -0.87
CA LYS A 16 -7.14 -2.21 -1.38
C LYS A 16 -7.92 -1.84 -2.64
N GLN A 17 -8.38 -0.59 -2.77
CA GLN A 17 -9.05 -0.12 -3.98
C GLN A 17 -8.10 -0.08 -5.18
N ALA A 18 -6.88 0.44 -5.01
CA ALA A 18 -5.87 0.44 -6.06
C ALA A 18 -5.45 -0.99 -6.45
N LEU A 19 -5.21 -1.89 -5.50
CA LEU A 19 -4.90 -3.31 -5.78
C LEU A 19 -6.01 -4.02 -6.55
N LYS A 20 -7.28 -3.74 -6.23
CA LYS A 20 -8.42 -4.26 -6.99
C LYS A 20 -8.46 -3.72 -8.41
N ALA A 21 -8.09 -2.46 -8.63
CA ALA A 21 -8.01 -1.87 -9.97
C ALA A 21 -6.89 -2.54 -10.79
N VAL A 22 -5.72 -2.76 -10.19
CA VAL A 22 -4.60 -3.50 -10.82
C VAL A 22 -5.01 -4.90 -11.22
N ALA A 23 -5.67 -5.64 -10.32
CA ALA A 23 -6.16 -6.98 -10.59
C ALA A 23 -7.14 -7.01 -11.78
N ARG A 24 -8.08 -6.06 -11.82
CA ARG A 24 -9.06 -5.94 -12.92
C ARG A 24 -8.40 -5.59 -14.25
N GLN A 25 -7.45 -4.67 -14.27
CA GLN A 25 -6.76 -4.25 -15.49
C GLN A 25 -5.90 -5.35 -16.10
N ASN A 26 -5.25 -6.15 -15.26
CA ASN A 26 -4.34 -7.19 -15.71
C ASN A 26 -4.99 -8.58 -15.79
N ASN A 27 -6.31 -8.68 -15.56
CA ASN A 27 -7.05 -9.94 -15.53
C ASN A 27 -6.47 -10.96 -14.51
N PHE A 28 -5.93 -10.46 -13.40
CA PHE A 28 -5.41 -11.28 -12.31
C PHE A 28 -6.41 -11.37 -11.15
N SER A 29 -6.22 -12.40 -10.32
CA SER A 29 -6.97 -12.51 -9.08
C SER A 29 -6.44 -11.50 -8.05
N TYR A 30 -7.35 -10.85 -7.29
CA TYR A 30 -6.96 -9.97 -6.20
C TYR A 30 -6.04 -10.65 -5.16
N PRO A 31 -6.28 -11.91 -4.73
CA PRO A 31 -5.37 -12.61 -3.83
C PRO A 31 -3.94 -12.74 -4.36
N SER A 32 -3.77 -13.02 -5.66
CA SER A 32 -2.45 -13.10 -6.29
C SER A 32 -1.73 -11.75 -6.27
N VAL A 33 -2.40 -10.68 -6.70
CA VAL A 33 -1.83 -9.32 -6.71
C VAL A 33 -1.49 -8.87 -5.29
N PHE A 34 -2.34 -9.18 -4.31
CA PHE A 34 -2.09 -8.86 -2.91
C PHE A 34 -0.86 -9.59 -2.37
N ALA A 35 -0.73 -10.89 -2.64
CA ALA A 35 0.41 -11.68 -2.20
C ALA A 35 1.72 -11.16 -2.83
N ASP A 36 1.72 -10.90 -4.14
CA ASP A 36 2.87 -10.35 -4.85
C ASP A 36 3.28 -8.97 -4.32
N PHE A 37 2.29 -8.11 -4.05
CA PHE A 37 2.53 -6.76 -3.53
C PHE A 37 3.11 -6.77 -2.12
N VAL A 38 2.56 -7.59 -1.22
CA VAL A 38 3.08 -7.72 0.16
C VAL A 38 4.45 -8.40 0.16
N ALA A 39 4.68 -9.35 -0.73
CA ALA A 39 5.97 -10.02 -0.85
C ALA A 39 7.08 -9.08 -1.38
N GLY A 40 6.73 -7.98 -2.06
CA GLY A 40 7.70 -7.01 -2.59
C GLY A 40 8.61 -7.53 -3.70
N ASN A 41 8.39 -8.76 -4.17
CA ASN A 41 9.27 -9.45 -5.12
C ASN A 41 9.01 -9.06 -6.59
N ASN A 42 7.97 -8.26 -6.86
CA ASN A 42 7.56 -7.91 -8.21
C ASN A 42 7.53 -6.38 -8.41
N PRO A 43 8.61 -5.78 -8.93
CA PRO A 43 8.70 -4.31 -9.09
C PRO A 43 7.62 -3.77 -10.03
N SER A 44 7.19 -4.56 -11.04
CA SER A 44 6.10 -4.18 -11.94
C SER A 44 4.76 -4.09 -11.22
N CYS A 45 4.50 -4.97 -10.23
CA CYS A 45 3.28 -4.91 -9.42
C CYS A 45 3.22 -3.61 -8.60
N THR A 46 4.33 -3.22 -7.98
CA THR A 46 4.43 -1.96 -7.21
C THR A 46 4.27 -0.74 -8.10
N GLN A 47 4.86 -0.74 -9.30
CA GLN A 47 4.67 0.36 -10.26
C GLN A 47 3.20 0.47 -10.71
N CYS A 48 2.59 -0.65 -11.15
CA CYS A 48 1.19 -0.65 -11.57
C CYS A 48 0.24 -0.22 -10.45
N PHE A 49 0.56 -0.58 -9.19
CA PHE A 49 -0.16 -0.11 -8.02
C PHE A 49 -0.12 1.42 -7.93
N TRP A 50 1.05 2.04 -7.94
CA TRP A 50 1.17 3.50 -7.80
C TRP A 50 0.53 4.26 -8.96
N GLU A 51 0.69 3.79 -10.20
CA GLU A 51 0.01 4.38 -11.35
C GLU A 51 -1.52 4.36 -11.20
N ASN A 52 -2.08 3.26 -10.70
CA ASN A 52 -3.51 3.17 -10.40
C ASN A 52 -3.92 3.99 -9.18
N PHE A 53 -3.07 4.03 -8.16
CA PHE A 53 -3.32 4.77 -6.94
C PHE A 53 -3.44 6.26 -7.21
N TYR A 54 -2.48 6.85 -7.95
CA TYR A 54 -2.54 8.27 -8.32
C TYR A 54 -3.68 8.60 -9.30
N ARG A 55 -4.11 7.63 -10.14
CA ARG A 55 -5.30 7.82 -10.97
C ARG A 55 -6.59 7.86 -10.15
N LEU A 56 -6.69 7.03 -9.12
CA LEU A 56 -7.87 6.98 -8.24
C LEU A 56 -7.88 8.13 -7.23
N PHE A 57 -6.69 8.57 -6.79
CA PHE A 57 -6.51 9.58 -5.77
C PHE A 57 -5.43 10.60 -6.19
N PRO A 58 -5.73 11.48 -7.17
CA PRO A 58 -4.73 12.39 -7.74
C PRO A 58 -4.22 13.46 -6.76
N GLU A 59 -4.99 13.77 -5.72
CA GLU A 59 -4.65 14.81 -4.73
C GLU A 59 -3.90 14.24 -3.51
N THR A 60 -3.52 12.95 -3.51
CA THR A 60 -2.89 12.36 -2.34
C THR A 60 -1.41 12.74 -2.22
N PRO A 61 -0.95 13.10 -1.01
CA PRO A 61 0.46 13.36 -0.75
C PRO A 61 1.27 12.07 -0.51
N TRP A 62 0.69 10.89 -0.74
CA TRP A 62 1.27 9.61 -0.35
C TRP A 62 2.18 9.05 -1.44
N HIS A 63 3.40 8.69 -1.06
CA HIS A 63 4.42 8.18 -1.97
C HIS A 63 5.02 6.84 -1.52
N TYR A 64 4.77 6.46 -0.26
CA TYR A 64 5.30 5.25 0.35
C TYR A 64 4.17 4.47 1.00
N VAL A 65 4.30 3.16 0.99
CA VAL A 65 3.32 2.23 1.56
C VAL A 65 4.06 1.14 2.30
N SER A 66 3.59 0.84 3.51
CA SER A 66 4.06 -0.30 4.30
C SER A 66 2.88 -1.19 4.65
N PHE A 67 3.14 -2.50 4.77
CA PHE A 67 2.17 -3.46 5.25
C PHE A 67 2.60 -3.97 6.63
N CYS A 68 1.80 -3.66 7.65
CA CYS A 68 2.03 -4.18 8.98
C CYS A 68 1.50 -5.62 9.06
N HIS A 69 2.39 -6.60 9.25
CA HIS A 69 2.00 -8.01 9.35
C HIS A 69 1.21 -8.32 10.64
N SER A 70 1.52 -7.63 11.75
CA SER A 70 0.83 -7.80 13.03
C SER A 70 -0.60 -7.27 12.98
N CYS A 71 -0.78 -6.06 12.45
CA CYS A 71 -2.09 -5.43 12.35
C CYS A 71 -2.87 -5.86 11.11
N ARG A 72 -2.22 -6.43 10.08
CA ARG A 72 -2.78 -6.75 8.75
C ARG A 72 -3.42 -5.55 8.05
N HIS A 73 -2.85 -4.36 8.27
CA HIS A 73 -3.26 -3.09 7.67
C HIS A 73 -2.13 -2.50 6.82
N PHE A 74 -2.52 -1.64 5.88
CA PHE A 74 -1.58 -0.82 5.14
C PHE A 74 -1.53 0.57 5.73
N ASP A 75 -0.32 1.10 5.80
CA ASP A 75 -0.02 2.46 6.17
C ASP A 75 0.60 3.18 4.98
N LEU A 76 0.18 4.41 4.76
CA LEU A 76 0.66 5.28 3.71
C LEU A 76 1.46 6.42 4.32
N TYR A 77 2.57 6.76 3.68
CA TYR A 77 3.48 7.80 4.14
C TYR A 77 3.79 8.76 3.00
N ALA A 78 3.92 10.04 3.35
CA ALA A 78 4.29 11.07 2.40
C ALA A 78 5.79 11.03 2.09
N THR A 79 6.61 10.71 3.09
CA THR A 79 8.06 10.64 2.97
C THR A 79 8.60 9.28 3.41
N GLU A 80 9.78 8.92 2.90
CA GLU A 80 10.50 7.72 3.32
C GLU A 80 10.90 7.79 4.81
N ALA A 81 11.26 8.99 5.28
CA ALA A 81 11.66 9.22 6.67
C ALA A 81 10.53 8.88 7.65
N ASP A 82 9.29 9.25 7.34
CA ASP A 82 8.12 8.92 8.15
C ASP A 82 7.88 7.40 8.19
N MET A 83 8.05 6.72 7.05
CA MET A 83 7.92 5.27 6.95
C MET A 83 8.99 4.56 7.81
N LEU A 84 10.24 5.01 7.74
CA LEU A 84 11.35 4.43 8.51
C LEU A 84 11.24 4.73 10.01
N ALA A 85 10.66 5.86 10.38
CA ALA A 85 10.41 6.21 11.78
C ALA A 85 9.33 5.33 12.42
N ASP A 86 8.34 4.85 11.65
CA ASP A 86 7.27 3.98 12.14
C ASP A 86 7.70 2.50 12.25
N ASP A 87 8.60 2.03 11.37
CA ASP A 87 9.14 0.66 11.38
C ASP A 87 10.67 0.63 11.63
N PRO A 88 11.13 0.79 12.89
CA PRO A 88 12.56 0.81 13.23
C PRO A 88 13.25 -0.56 13.12
N HIS A 89 12.52 -1.61 12.70
CA HIS A 89 13.00 -2.99 12.62
C HIS A 89 13.19 -3.49 11.19
N ARG A 90 13.06 -2.62 10.17
CA ARG A 90 13.47 -2.88 8.79
C ARG A 90 15.00 -2.83 8.63
N TYR A 91 15.71 -3.71 9.35
CA TYR A 91 17.13 -4.02 9.13
C TYR A 91 17.33 -5.54 9.04
#